data_AF-A0A2N5N619-F1
#
_entry.id   AF-A0A2N5N619-F1
#
_cell.length_a   1.000
_cell.length_b   1.000
_cell.length_c   1.000
_cell.angle_alpha   90.00
_cell.angle_beta   90.00
_cell.angle_gamma   90.00
#
_symmetry.space_group_name_H-M   'P 1'
#
loop_
_entity.id
_entity.type
_entity.pdbx_description
1 polymer ?
#
loop_
_entity_poly.entity_id
_entity_poly.type
_entity_poly.pdbx_seq_one_letter_code
_entity_poly.pdbx_strand_id
1 'polypeptide(L)'
;MVGSYDINIWYSYNKNSQTDVAKETVSYVENIPLSYVDPKHRASTEEVSAESTQEPNCIEANISSSGSSVVVRVEREFSVEMIAETKVCVAVVPGGCDDFDGKDKYGYDDGDGSFEDLDPDLLDDEL
;
A
#
# COMPACT_ATOMS: atom_id res chain seq x y z
N MET A 1 -1.84 -7.21 7.24
CA MET A 1 -0.89 -8.16 6.61
C MET A 1 0.13 -8.60 7.66
N VAL A 2 0.50 -9.89 7.69
CA VAL A 2 1.58 -10.40 8.55
C VAL A 2 2.62 -11.09 7.67
N GLY A 3 3.89 -10.92 7.99
CA GLY A 3 4.98 -11.52 7.23
C GLY A 3 6.29 -11.51 7.98
N SER A 4 7.32 -12.07 7.34
CA SER A 4 8.67 -12.09 7.88
C SER A 4 9.71 -12.12 6.76
N TYR A 5 10.92 -11.66 7.06
CA TYR A 5 12.07 -11.75 6.18
C TYR A 5 13.35 -11.98 6.98
N ASP A 6 14.39 -12.49 6.32
CA ASP A 6 15.68 -12.77 6.93
C ASP A 6 16.70 -11.69 6.57
N ILE A 7 17.44 -11.21 7.57
CA ILE A 7 18.62 -10.36 7.42
C ILE A 7 19.85 -11.22 7.67
N ASN A 8 20.80 -11.17 6.74
CA ASN A 8 22.11 -11.79 6.88
C ASN A 8 23.19 -10.70 6.77
N ILE A 9 24.02 -10.56 7.79
CA ILE A 9 25.11 -9.57 7.84
C ILE A 9 26.44 -10.32 7.81
N TRP A 10 27.18 -10.19 6.72
CA TRP A 10 28.56 -10.66 6.61
C TRP A 10 29.49 -9.57 7.14
N TYR A 11 30.31 -9.90 8.13
CA TYR A 11 31.27 -8.96 8.68
C TYR A 11 32.63 -9.62 8.88
N SER A 12 33.66 -8.77 8.87
CA SER A 12 35.04 -9.15 9.19
C SER A 12 35.42 -8.58 10.56
N TYR A 13 36.24 -9.33 11.29
CA TYR A 13 36.77 -8.91 12.59
C TYR A 13 38.24 -9.31 12.71
N ASN A 14 38.88 -8.97 13.84
CA ASN A 14 40.31 -9.23 14.06
C ASN A 14 41.20 -8.73 12.92
N LYS A 15 41.08 -7.44 12.56
CA LYS A 15 41.84 -6.80 11.47
C LYS A 15 41.68 -7.54 10.14
N ASN A 16 40.44 -7.92 9.80
CA ASN A 16 40.06 -8.62 8.57
C ASN A 16 40.67 -10.01 8.39
N SER A 17 41.13 -10.65 9.46
CA SER A 17 41.65 -12.03 9.40
C SER A 17 40.57 -13.10 9.53
N GLN A 18 39.41 -12.75 10.08
CA GLN A 18 38.29 -13.66 10.31
C GLN A 18 37.00 -13.03 9.82
N THR A 19 36.08 -13.86 9.34
CA THR A 19 34.76 -13.47 8.87
C THR A 19 33.69 -14.31 9.56
N ASP A 20 32.51 -13.74 9.75
CA ASP A 20 31.35 -14.45 10.28
C ASP A 20 30.05 -13.86 9.71
N VAL A 21 28.94 -14.55 9.96
CA VAL A 21 27.60 -14.16 9.54
C VAL A 21 26.67 -14.07 10.74
N ALA A 22 26.14 -12.87 10.98
CA ALA A 22 24.97 -12.71 11.86
C ALA A 22 23.69 -12.90 11.03
N LYS A 23 22.74 -13.67 11.57
CA LYS A 23 21.43 -13.93 10.94
C LYS A 23 20.32 -13.55 11.89
N GLU A 24 19.31 -12.87 11.37
CA GLU A 24 18.14 -12.48 12.14
C GLU A 24 16.90 -12.56 11.26
N THR A 25 15.83 -13.18 11.78
CA THR A 25 14.52 -13.19 11.14
C THR A 25 13.67 -12.10 11.75
N VAL A 26 13.21 -11.17 10.93
CA VAL A 26 12.35 -10.05 11.35
C VAL A 26 10.91 -10.37 10.96
N SER A 27 10.02 -10.41 11.95
CA SER A 27 8.57 -10.51 11.74
C SER A 27 7.90 -9.14 11.82
N TYR A 28 6.85 -8.93 11.04
CA TYR A 28 6.12 -7.67 11.00
C TYR A 28 4.62 -7.88 10.87
N VAL A 29 3.88 -6.86 11.29
CA VAL A 29 2.43 -6.72 11.10
C VAL A 29 2.17 -5.33 10.54
N GLU A 30 1.51 -5.27 9.39
CA GLU A 30 1.12 -4.03 8.73
C GLU A 30 -0.40 -3.90 8.71
N ASN A 31 -0.92 -2.76 9.18
CA ASN A 31 -2.34 -2.48 9.20
C ASN A 31 -2.69 -1.56 8.04
N ILE A 32 -3.38 -2.11 7.04
CA ILE A 32 -3.70 -1.40 5.81
C ILE A 32 -5.15 -0.92 5.90
N PRO A 33 -5.40 0.39 6.07
CA PRO A 33 -6.75 0.90 6.10
C PRO A 33 -7.36 0.84 4.69
N LEU A 34 -8.64 0.48 4.62
CA LEU A 34 -9.39 0.60 3.38
C LEU A 34 -9.76 2.07 3.17
N SER A 35 -9.51 2.60 1.97
CA SER A 35 -9.95 3.94 1.62
C SER A 35 -11.47 4.03 1.54
N TYR A 36 -12.12 3.00 0.98
CA TYR A 36 -13.58 2.93 0.88
C TYR A 36 -14.04 1.48 0.64
N VAL A 37 -15.20 1.15 1.20
CA VAL A 37 -15.99 -0.01 0.82
C VAL A 37 -17.47 0.37 0.94
N ASP A 38 -18.29 0.02 -0.05
CA ASP A 38 -19.73 0.26 0.02
C ASP A 38 -20.32 -0.48 1.22
N PRO A 39 -20.95 0.17 2.22
CA PRO A 39 -21.53 -0.51 3.37
C PRO A 39 -22.62 -1.54 3.02
N LYS A 40 -23.15 -1.50 1.80
CA LYS A 40 -24.17 -2.44 1.27
C LYS A 40 -23.59 -3.49 0.31
N HIS A 41 -22.27 -3.59 0.18
CA HIS A 41 -21.65 -4.67 -0.56
C HIS A 41 -22.11 -6.03 -0.02
N ARG A 42 -22.01 -7.05 -0.86
CA ARG A 42 -22.34 -8.41 -0.51
C ARG A 42 -21.15 -9.04 0.21
N ALA A 43 -21.23 -9.12 1.54
CA ALA A 43 -20.16 -9.66 2.38
C ALA A 43 -19.65 -11.05 1.96
N SER A 44 -20.52 -11.91 1.40
CA SER A 44 -20.12 -13.24 0.93
C SER A 44 -19.25 -13.24 -0.35
N THR A 45 -18.91 -12.07 -0.88
CA THR A 45 -18.11 -11.89 -2.11
C THR A 45 -16.85 -11.07 -1.86
N GLU A 46 -16.54 -10.79 -0.59
CA GLU A 46 -15.30 -10.15 -0.20
C GLU A 46 -14.13 -11.07 -0.56
N GLU A 47 -13.21 -10.54 -1.36
CA GLU A 47 -11.93 -11.15 -1.68
C GLU A 47 -10.82 -10.15 -1.37
N VAL A 48 -9.77 -10.61 -0.68
CA VAL A 48 -8.61 -9.79 -0.32
C VAL A 48 -7.38 -10.42 -0.93
N SER A 49 -6.62 -9.61 -1.68
CA SER A 49 -5.32 -9.99 -2.22
C SER A 49 -4.24 -9.10 -1.61
N ALA A 50 -3.09 -9.70 -1.30
CA ALA A 50 -1.92 -8.98 -0.80
C ALA A 50 -0.68 -9.65 -1.36
N GLU A 51 0.12 -8.92 -2.11
CA GLU A 51 1.31 -9.41 -2.79
C GLU A 51 2.48 -8.46 -2.54
N SER A 52 3.69 -9.03 -2.37
CA SER A 52 4.92 -8.25 -2.34
C SER A 52 5.25 -7.86 -3.78
N THR A 53 5.17 -6.58 -4.11
CA THR A 53 5.54 -6.08 -5.44
C THR A 53 7.05 -6.05 -5.61
N GLN A 54 7.76 -5.81 -4.51
CA GLN A 54 9.21 -5.94 -4.42
C GLN A 54 9.59 -6.78 -3.19
N GLU A 55 10.65 -7.57 -3.32
CA GLU A 55 11.26 -8.25 -2.20
C GLU A 55 11.87 -7.23 -1.22
N PRO A 56 11.96 -7.55 0.09
CA PRO A 56 12.54 -6.64 1.07
C PRO A 56 13.96 -6.21 0.70
N ASN A 57 14.19 -4.90 0.58
CA ASN A 57 15.46 -4.35 0.13
C ASN A 57 16.19 -3.60 1.25
N CYS A 58 17.47 -3.88 1.41
CA CYS A 58 18.34 -3.16 2.35
C CYS A 58 18.77 -1.83 1.73
N ILE A 59 18.20 -0.73 2.19
CA ILE A 59 18.52 0.60 1.69
C ILE A 59 19.79 1.16 2.35
N GLU A 60 20.01 0.81 3.62
CA GLU A 60 21.12 1.36 4.40
C GLU A 60 21.49 0.44 5.56
N ALA A 61 22.79 0.35 5.87
CA ALA A 61 23.29 -0.35 7.05
C ALA A 61 24.43 0.43 7.69
N ASN A 62 24.27 0.82 8.96
CA ASN A 62 25.26 1.58 9.71
C ASN A 62 25.54 0.95 11.07
N ILE A 63 26.76 1.13 11.56
CA ILE A 63 27.07 0.83 12.97
C ILE A 63 26.48 1.97 13.82
N SER A 64 25.73 1.62 14.87
CA SER A 64 25.17 2.61 15.77
C SER A 64 26.26 3.46 16.42
N SER A 65 25.94 4.69 16.82
CA SER A 65 26.92 5.62 17.40
C SER A 65 27.62 5.08 18.66
N SER A 66 26.97 4.13 19.35
CA SER A 66 27.54 3.42 20.51
C SER A 66 28.52 2.30 20.15
N GLY A 67 28.54 1.87 18.88
CA GLY A 67 29.35 0.76 18.39
C GLY A 67 28.82 -0.63 18.74
N SER A 68 27.68 -0.76 19.44
CA SER A 68 27.19 -2.04 19.95
C SER A 68 26.14 -2.72 19.08
N SER A 69 25.66 -2.07 18.01
CA SER A 69 24.61 -2.62 17.15
C SER A 69 24.77 -2.16 15.71
N VAL A 70 24.21 -2.94 14.78
CA VAL A 70 24.05 -2.55 13.38
C VAL A 70 22.61 -2.12 13.18
N VAL A 71 22.41 -0.91 12.66
CA VAL A 71 21.10 -0.37 12.28
C VAL A 71 20.93 -0.62 10.79
N VAL A 72 19.95 -1.45 10.44
CA VAL A 72 19.61 -1.78 9.04
C VAL A 72 18.27 -1.16 8.70
N ARG A 73 18.22 -0.38 7.63
CA ARG A 73 16.99 0.18 7.08
C ARG A 73 16.55 -0.67 5.90
N VAL A 74 15.37 -1.28 6.04
CA VAL A 74 14.79 -2.15 5.02
C VAL A 74 13.51 -1.53 4.49
N GLU A 75 13.41 -1.44 3.17
CA GLU A 75 12.21 -1.07 2.45
C GLU A 75 11.44 -2.32 2.03
N ARG A 76 10.12 -2.24 2.07
CA ARG A 76 9.20 -3.32 1.70
C ARG A 76 8.05 -2.69 0.92
N GLU A 77 7.70 -3.29 -0.21
CA GLU A 77 6.64 -2.79 -1.08
C GLU A 77 5.58 -3.87 -1.28
N PHE A 78 4.32 -3.49 -1.12
CA PHE A 78 3.17 -4.40 -1.21
C PHE A 78 2.06 -3.77 -2.04
N SER A 79 1.42 -4.59 -2.88
CA SER A 79 0.13 -4.29 -3.48
C SER A 79 -0.95 -5.03 -2.71
N VAL A 80 -1.94 -4.30 -2.21
CA VAL A 80 -3.04 -4.87 -1.43
C VAL A 80 -4.37 -4.33 -1.96
N GLU A 81 -5.29 -5.25 -2.26
CA GLU A 81 -6.60 -4.93 -2.80
C GLU A 81 -7.67 -5.72 -2.04
N MET A 82 -8.86 -5.11 -1.91
CA MET A 82 -10.08 -5.79 -1.50
C MET A 82 -11.16 -5.52 -2.53
N ILE A 83 -11.81 -6.58 -3.00
CA ILE A 83 -12.88 -6.55 -3.99
C ILE A 83 -14.14 -7.13 -3.33
N ALA A 84 -15.29 -6.52 -3.61
CA ALA A 84 -16.60 -7.06 -3.24
C ALA A 84 -17.68 -6.66 -4.25
N GLU A 85 -18.72 -7.48 -4.41
CA GLU A 85 -19.85 -7.16 -5.28
C GLU A 85 -20.85 -6.21 -4.58
N THR A 86 -21.31 -5.18 -5.27
CA THR A 86 -22.50 -4.40 -4.86
C THR A 86 -23.54 -4.37 -5.97
N LYS A 87 -24.82 -4.18 -5.62
CA LYS A 87 -25.92 -4.10 -6.59
C LYS A 87 -26.59 -2.74 -6.52
N VAL A 88 -26.83 -2.15 -7.69
CA VAL A 88 -27.60 -0.92 -7.84
C VAL A 88 -28.97 -1.21 -8.41
N CYS A 89 -29.99 -0.49 -7.94
CA CYS A 89 -31.32 -0.52 -8.51
C CYS A 89 -31.43 0.59 -9.57
N VAL A 90 -31.75 0.22 -10.80
CA VAL A 90 -31.98 1.18 -11.89
C VAL A 90 -33.46 1.25 -12.20
N ALA A 91 -34.03 2.46 -12.16
CA ALA A 91 -35.40 2.70 -12.57
C ALA A 91 -35.48 2.88 -14.10
N VAL A 92 -36.44 2.23 -14.73
CA VAL A 92 -36.74 2.44 -16.17
C VAL A 92 -37.95 3.35 -16.26
N VAL A 93 -37.79 4.51 -16.90
CA VAL A 93 -38.87 5.48 -17.11
C VAL A 93 -39.43 5.34 -18.53
N PRO A 94 -40.70 4.89 -18.69
CA PRO A 94 -41.32 4.81 -20.01
C PRO A 94 -41.52 6.20 -20.60
N GLY A 95 -41.00 6.44 -21.81
CA GLY A 95 -41.13 7.73 -22.49
C GLY A 95 -39.88 8.62 -22.46
N GLY A 96 -38.78 8.16 -21.85
CA GLY A 96 -37.54 8.93 -21.76
C GLY A 96 -37.43 9.75 -20.47
N CYS A 97 -36.25 10.31 -20.24
CA CYS A 97 -35.94 11.17 -19.09
C CYS A 97 -35.79 12.62 -19.56
N ASP A 98 -36.62 13.06 -20.50
CA ASP A 98 -36.51 14.37 -21.15
C ASP A 98 -36.70 15.53 -20.15
N ASP A 99 -37.30 15.25 -18.98
CA ASP A 99 -37.47 16.18 -17.86
C ASP A 99 -36.31 16.19 -16.85
N PHE A 100 -35.29 15.34 -17.03
CA PHE A 100 -34.07 15.29 -16.19
C PHE A 100 -32.93 16.18 -16.73
N ASP A 101 -33.27 17.33 -17.32
CA ASP A 101 -32.30 18.40 -17.63
C ASP A 101 -31.66 19.00 -16.35
N GLY A 102 -32.09 18.55 -15.16
CA GLY A 102 -31.46 18.81 -13.87
C GLY A 102 -30.26 17.88 -13.60
N LYS A 103 -29.18 18.03 -14.39
CA LYS A 103 -27.85 17.51 -14.03
C LYS A 103 -27.39 17.98 -12.64
N ASP A 104 -28.05 18.98 -12.07
CA ASP A 104 -27.75 19.60 -10.78
C ASP A 104 -28.42 18.92 -9.57
N LYS A 105 -29.29 17.90 -9.77
CA LYS A 105 -30.14 17.37 -8.67
C LYS A 105 -29.65 16.08 -8.01
N TYR A 106 -28.74 15.36 -8.67
CA TYR A 106 -27.95 14.32 -8.03
C TYR A 106 -26.60 14.92 -7.74
N GLY A 107 -26.45 15.56 -6.58
CA GLY A 107 -25.14 15.93 -6.07
C GLY A 107 -24.32 14.66 -5.93
N TYR A 108 -23.51 14.35 -6.94
CA TYR A 108 -22.24 13.71 -6.70
C TYR A 108 -21.51 14.69 -5.78
N ASP A 109 -21.57 14.42 -4.48
CA ASP A 109 -20.55 14.88 -3.57
C ASP A 109 -19.30 14.11 -3.99
N ASP A 110 -18.64 14.59 -5.05
CA ASP A 110 -17.21 14.41 -5.20
C ASP A 110 -16.66 15.01 -3.91
N GLY A 111 -16.35 14.16 -2.93
CA GLY A 111 -15.64 14.59 -1.74
C GLY A 111 -14.35 15.23 -2.19
N ASP A 112 -14.38 16.57 -2.29
CA ASP A 112 -13.36 17.62 -2.30
C ASP A 112 -11.92 17.35 -2.77
N GLY A 113 -11.61 16.22 -3.41
CA GLY A 113 -10.37 15.96 -4.12
C GLY A 113 -10.58 16.20 -5.61
N SER A 114 -10.54 17.47 -6.01
CA SER A 114 -10.61 17.80 -7.44
C SER A 114 -9.41 17.19 -8.16
N PHE A 115 -9.63 16.64 -9.36
CA PHE A 115 -8.55 16.20 -10.24
C PHE A 115 -7.61 17.38 -10.64
N GLU A 116 -8.02 18.63 -10.37
CA GLU A 116 -7.24 19.86 -10.62
C GLU A 116 -6.18 20.12 -9.53
N ASP A 117 -6.30 19.50 -8.35
CA ASP A 117 -5.30 19.59 -7.26
C ASP A 117 -4.19 18.54 -7.37
N LEU A 118 -4.25 17.65 -8.37
CA LEU A 118 -3.18 16.73 -8.69
C LEU A 118 -2.09 17.49 -9.44
N ASP A 119 -0.96 17.73 -8.78
CA ASP A 119 0.23 18.34 -9.39
C ASP A 119 0.78 17.41 -10.49
N PRO A 120 0.67 17.78 -11.79
CA PRO A 120 1.16 16.94 -12.88
C PRO A 120 2.68 16.84 -12.92
N ASP A 121 3.40 17.74 -12.24
CA ASP A 121 4.86 17.75 -12.17
C ASP A 121 5.40 16.81 -11.07
N LEU A 122 4.53 16.22 -10.23
CA LEU A 122 4.93 15.28 -9.18
C LEU A 122 5.50 13.95 -9.74
N LEU A 123 5.35 13.69 -11.04
CA LEU A 123 5.86 12.48 -11.71
C LEU A 123 7.25 12.65 -12.34
N ASP A 124 7.77 13.88 -12.43
CA ASP A 124 9.01 14.17 -13.19
C ASP A 124 10.24 14.45 -12.30
N ASP A 125 10.12 14.43 -10.97
CA ASP A 125 11.21 14.78 -10.03
C ASP A 125 11.88 13.59 -9.29
N GLU A 126 11.69 12.34 -9.73
CA GLU A 126 12.59 11.22 -9.36
C GLU A 126 13.22 10.56 -10.60
N LEU A 127 14.26 11.22 -11.14
CA LEU A 127 15.38 10.57 -11.83
C LEU A 127 16.73 11.07 -11.29
#